data_AF-A0A8D0L764-F1
#
_entry.id   AF-A0A8D0L764-F1
#
_cell.length_a   1.000
_cell.length_b   1.000
_cell.length_c   1.000
_cell.angle_alpha   90.00
_cell.angle_beta   90.00
_cell.angle_gamma   90.00
#
_symmetry.space_group_name_H-M   'P 1'
#
loop_
_entity.id
_entity.type
_entity.pdbx_description
1 polymer ?
#
loop_
_entity_poly.entity_id
_entity_poly.type
_entity_poly.pdbx_seq_one_letter_code
_entity_poly.pdbx_strand_id
1 'polypeptide(L)'
;MSQEPDNPHASGGKSSNLEDAQPNSLDKPDQSIRKRIQQRTPSSHTRNTPQSSPPQFVLMEELMETSKDVTNMALAHEIVVNGGFQLKPAELPEGSLEKRVREIVHKAFWDCLEAQLSDDPPTYDHAIKLVGEIKETLLSFLLPGHSRLRNQITEVLDLELIKQQAENGALDISKLVEFIIGMMGTLCAPARDEEIRKLKNIHEIVPLFRAIFSVLDLMKMDMANFAVSSIRPHLMQQSVEYERKKFQEILEKQPNSLDFVTDWLQEATDDLVNLRYKNPPSCDIAAAASDVPVLCPVSVQNRAYLKLLKWDHMQRPFPETVLMDQARFQEMQLELEELTLTGAVLLVTLNAAGTALSGLPGFADKIKMVIKVLLTGMHHPSFNLSETLAAIGEKVCAEVNNCLSQHGFTLFTTERETGLKGQIQALANPDETICKLIDSRIQTLLESYLASSHQKSFPAIPGGLGPIQRELEEIAVKYVRLVNYNKMVFSPYYDALLNEILKKVAQQPVKPEES
;
A
#
# COMPACT_ATOMS: atom_id res chain seq x y z
N MET A 1 -13.75 -58.37 -9.41
CA MET A 1 -14.76 -57.89 -10.38
C MET A 1 -16.12 -58.23 -9.82
N SER A 2 -17.03 -57.27 -9.83
CA SER A 2 -18.51 -57.32 -9.91
C SER A 2 -19.34 -58.46 -9.27
N GLN A 3 -20.38 -58.02 -8.54
CA GLN A 3 -21.75 -58.56 -8.42
C GLN A 3 -22.02 -59.79 -7.51
N GLU A 4 -22.75 -59.53 -6.40
CA GLU A 4 -24.16 -59.93 -6.08
C GLU A 4 -24.81 -61.18 -6.73
N PRO A 5 -25.95 -61.71 -6.20
CA PRO A 5 -26.72 -61.37 -4.98
C PRO A 5 -27.11 -62.60 -4.10
N ASP A 6 -27.89 -62.40 -3.02
CA ASP A 6 -29.27 -62.96 -2.90
C ASP A 6 -29.95 -62.69 -1.52
N ASN A 7 -31.19 -62.21 -1.61
CA ASN A 7 -32.27 -62.29 -0.59
C ASN A 7 -33.09 -63.57 -0.96
N PRO A 8 -34.02 -64.16 -0.14
CA PRO A 8 -35.18 -63.45 0.40
C PRO A 8 -35.88 -64.08 1.67
N HIS A 9 -37.09 -63.58 1.95
CA HIS A 9 -38.17 -64.12 2.78
C HIS A 9 -38.12 -63.92 4.31
N ALA A 10 -39.22 -63.71 5.06
CA ALA A 10 -40.58 -63.15 4.87
C ALA A 10 -41.52 -63.81 5.90
N SER A 11 -42.47 -63.04 6.46
CA SER A 11 -43.50 -63.48 7.41
C SER A 11 -42.97 -63.91 8.80
N GLY A 12 -43.60 -63.62 9.94
CA GLY A 12 -44.89 -62.97 10.18
C GLY A 12 -45.66 -63.74 11.27
N GLY A 13 -45.91 -63.11 12.43
CA GLY A 13 -46.58 -63.78 13.55
C GLY A 13 -46.94 -62.81 14.68
N LYS A 14 -48.25 -62.65 14.94
CA LYS A 14 -48.82 -61.79 16.00
C LYS A 14 -48.97 -62.57 17.31
N SER A 15 -48.93 -61.91 18.48
CA SER A 15 -50.13 -61.66 19.30
C SER A 15 -49.86 -61.23 20.77
N SER A 16 -50.74 -60.35 21.29
CA SER A 16 -51.19 -60.15 22.70
C SER A 16 -50.16 -59.80 23.79
N ASN A 17 -50.21 -58.62 24.43
CA ASN A 17 -51.16 -58.14 25.48
C ASN A 17 -50.86 -58.73 26.88
N LEU A 18 -50.91 -58.02 28.03
CA LEU A 18 -51.49 -56.72 28.43
C LEU A 18 -50.60 -55.94 29.45
N GLU A 19 -50.89 -54.64 29.64
CA GLU A 19 -51.01 -53.86 30.93
C GLU A 19 -49.83 -53.79 31.94
N ASP A 20 -49.54 -52.67 32.63
CA ASP A 20 -50.09 -51.29 32.63
C ASP A 20 -49.10 -50.26 33.27
N ALA A 21 -49.52 -48.99 33.36
CA ALA A 21 -49.05 -47.92 34.26
C ALA A 21 -47.79 -47.09 33.89
N GLN A 22 -48.02 -46.10 33.01
CA GLN A 22 -47.37 -44.77 33.01
C GLN A 22 -48.21 -43.79 33.89
N PRO A 23 -48.01 -42.44 33.97
CA PRO A 23 -47.21 -41.49 33.16
C PRO A 23 -45.98 -40.95 33.96
N ASN A 24 -45.29 -39.82 33.69
CA ASN A 24 -45.44 -38.65 32.79
C ASN A 24 -44.01 -38.09 32.47
N SER A 25 -43.69 -36.94 31.86
CA SER A 25 -44.42 -35.73 31.42
C SER A 25 -43.69 -35.04 30.24
N LEU A 26 -44.40 -34.84 29.13
CA LEU A 26 -44.33 -33.73 28.14
C LEU A 26 -42.94 -33.37 27.55
N ASP A 27 -42.58 -33.77 26.33
CA ASP A 27 -43.11 -33.45 24.98
C ASP A 27 -42.74 -32.06 24.38
N LYS A 28 -41.98 -32.11 23.28
CA LYS A 28 -42.16 -31.27 22.08
C LYS A 28 -43.10 -32.05 21.13
N PRO A 29 -43.81 -31.40 20.17
CA PRO A 29 -43.37 -31.66 18.78
C PRO A 29 -43.64 -30.57 17.72
N ASP A 30 -42.77 -30.66 16.70
CA ASP A 30 -42.94 -30.54 15.24
C ASP A 30 -43.54 -29.37 14.44
N GLN A 31 -42.82 -29.19 13.32
CA GLN A 31 -43.24 -28.59 12.06
C GLN A 31 -44.32 -29.45 11.37
N SER A 32 -45.48 -28.90 11.02
CA SER A 32 -46.30 -29.44 9.90
C SER A 32 -47.52 -28.58 9.50
N ILE A 33 -47.34 -27.29 9.19
CA ILE A 33 -48.38 -26.49 8.50
C ILE A 33 -47.83 -25.83 7.21
N ARG A 34 -47.57 -26.68 6.20
CA ARG A 34 -47.46 -26.27 4.79
C ARG A 34 -48.44 -27.08 3.94
N LYS A 35 -49.69 -26.60 3.83
CA LYS A 35 -50.64 -26.77 2.68
C LYS A 35 -52.09 -26.53 3.12
N ARG A 36 -52.59 -25.31 2.86
CA ARG A 36 -53.95 -24.97 2.36
C ARG A 36 -54.26 -23.52 2.73
N ILE A 37 -54.33 -22.66 1.71
CA ILE A 37 -55.45 -21.78 1.40
C ILE A 37 -55.15 -21.21 0.02
N GLN A 38 -55.95 -21.60 -0.97
CA GLN A 38 -56.01 -20.97 -2.27
C GLN A 38 -57.47 -21.06 -2.70
N GLN A 39 -58.15 -19.90 -2.73
CA GLN A 39 -59.35 -19.57 -3.52
C GLN A 39 -60.08 -18.38 -2.89
N ARG A 40 -59.97 -17.20 -3.52
CA ARG A 40 -61.08 -16.46 -4.13
C ARG A 40 -60.57 -15.16 -4.76
N THR A 41 -60.95 -14.95 -6.01
CA THR A 41 -60.76 -13.73 -6.82
C THR A 41 -62.17 -13.22 -7.21
N PRO A 42 -62.35 -11.93 -7.60
CA PRO A 42 -62.05 -11.55 -8.99
C PRO A 42 -61.53 -10.10 -9.23
N SER A 43 -60.75 -9.94 -10.31
CA SER A 43 -60.61 -8.80 -11.27
C SER A 43 -60.68 -7.32 -10.81
N SER A 44 -59.92 -6.36 -11.37
CA SER A 44 -59.40 -6.23 -12.75
C SER A 44 -58.18 -5.27 -12.92
N HIS A 45 -57.60 -5.27 -14.13
CA HIS A 45 -56.67 -4.28 -14.74
C HIS A 45 -55.13 -4.45 -14.60
N THR A 46 -54.60 -5.24 -15.54
CA THR A 46 -53.36 -5.07 -16.33
C THR A 46 -52.44 -3.87 -16.10
N ARG A 47 -51.16 -4.15 -15.79
CA ARG A 47 -50.00 -3.58 -16.51
C ARG A 47 -48.78 -4.51 -16.40
N ASN A 48 -48.03 -4.68 -17.49
CA ASN A 48 -46.89 -5.61 -17.56
C ASN A 48 -45.62 -5.00 -16.94
N THR A 49 -44.88 -5.80 -16.16
CA THR A 49 -43.49 -5.55 -15.76
C THR A 49 -42.62 -6.76 -16.13
N PRO A 50 -41.41 -6.58 -16.68
CA PRO A 50 -40.50 -7.69 -16.96
C PRO A 50 -40.08 -8.42 -15.66
N GLN A 51 -39.77 -9.71 -15.77
CA GLN A 51 -39.40 -10.53 -14.61
C GLN A 51 -38.02 -10.13 -14.08
N SER A 52 -37.95 -9.83 -12.77
CA SER A 52 -36.67 -9.79 -12.05
C SER A 52 -36.14 -11.20 -11.92
N SER A 53 -34.90 -11.44 -12.34
CA SER A 53 -34.13 -12.62 -11.94
C SER A 53 -33.98 -12.64 -10.40
N PRO A 54 -33.85 -13.83 -9.77
CA PRO A 54 -33.58 -13.91 -8.33
C PRO A 54 -32.15 -13.43 -8.03
N PRO A 55 -31.89 -12.82 -6.86
CA PRO A 55 -30.52 -12.53 -6.44
C PRO A 55 -29.76 -13.85 -6.23
N GLN A 56 -28.66 -14.02 -6.95
CA GLN A 56 -27.78 -15.18 -6.80
C GLN A 56 -27.04 -15.06 -5.47
N PHE A 57 -27.35 -15.93 -4.51
CA PHE A 57 -26.61 -16.01 -3.25
C PHE A 57 -25.20 -16.53 -3.52
N VAL A 58 -24.22 -15.61 -3.57
CA VAL A 58 -22.80 -15.99 -3.65
C VAL A 58 -22.43 -16.76 -2.38
N LEU A 59 -21.80 -17.91 -2.55
CA LEU A 59 -21.44 -18.79 -1.43
C LEU A 59 -20.37 -18.10 -0.56
N MET A 60 -20.50 -18.19 0.77
CA MET A 60 -19.52 -17.58 1.70
C MET A 60 -18.08 -18.06 1.45
N GLU A 61 -17.93 -19.30 0.99
CA GLU A 61 -16.64 -19.88 0.63
C GLU A 61 -16.06 -19.26 -0.66
N GLU A 62 -16.90 -18.98 -1.66
CA GLU A 62 -16.50 -18.24 -2.87
C GLU A 62 -16.11 -16.78 -2.54
N LEU A 63 -16.77 -16.15 -1.57
CA LEU A 63 -16.38 -14.83 -1.03
C LEU A 63 -15.03 -14.89 -0.29
N MET A 64 -14.73 -15.97 0.43
CA MET A 64 -13.44 -16.17 1.09
C MET A 64 -12.31 -16.49 0.10
N GLU A 65 -12.57 -17.27 -0.95
CA GLU A 65 -11.59 -17.54 -2.02
C GLU A 65 -11.29 -16.29 -2.84
N THR A 66 -12.32 -15.55 -3.27
CA THR A 66 -12.13 -14.27 -3.97
C THR A 66 -11.42 -13.23 -3.11
N SER A 67 -11.70 -13.17 -1.80
CA SER A 67 -10.96 -12.32 -0.86
C SER A 67 -9.47 -12.68 -0.81
N LYS A 68 -9.12 -13.98 -0.71
CA LYS A 68 -7.73 -14.44 -0.73
C LYS A 68 -7.04 -14.10 -2.05
N ASP A 69 -7.71 -14.34 -3.18
CA ASP A 69 -7.17 -14.03 -4.50
C ASP A 69 -6.91 -12.53 -4.70
N VAL A 70 -7.81 -11.66 -4.23
CA VAL A 70 -7.58 -10.21 -4.24
C VAL A 70 -6.40 -9.83 -3.35
N THR A 71 -6.25 -10.41 -2.15
CA THR A 71 -5.07 -10.14 -1.31
C THR A 71 -3.76 -10.64 -1.91
N ASN A 72 -3.77 -11.79 -2.60
CA ASN A 72 -2.60 -12.32 -3.30
C ASN A 72 -2.22 -11.44 -4.51
N MET A 73 -3.22 -10.97 -5.26
CA MET A 73 -3.03 -10.02 -6.37
C MET A 73 -2.44 -8.70 -5.87
N ALA A 74 -3.03 -8.10 -4.82
CA ALA A 74 -2.53 -6.87 -4.22
C ALA A 74 -1.10 -7.02 -3.66
N LEU A 75 -0.76 -8.17 -3.06
CA LEU A 75 0.60 -8.46 -2.59
C LEU A 75 1.60 -8.62 -3.76
N ALA A 76 1.22 -9.31 -4.82
CA ALA A 76 2.07 -9.46 -6.01
C ALA A 76 2.33 -8.10 -6.68
N HIS A 77 1.28 -7.28 -6.82
CA HIS A 77 1.33 -5.91 -7.30
C HIS A 77 2.25 -5.04 -6.42
N GLU A 78 2.09 -5.08 -5.09
CA GLU A 78 2.94 -4.36 -4.13
C GLU A 78 4.42 -4.71 -4.30
N ILE A 79 4.76 -6.00 -4.37
CA ILE A 79 6.16 -6.47 -4.52
C ILE A 79 6.79 -5.94 -5.82
N VAL A 80 6.01 -5.76 -6.89
CA VAL A 80 6.47 -5.34 -8.22
C VAL A 80 6.54 -3.81 -8.36
N VAL A 81 5.49 -3.11 -7.93
CA VAL A 81 5.40 -1.64 -8.03
C VAL A 81 6.30 -0.96 -7.01
N ASN A 82 6.30 -1.44 -5.76
CA ASN A 82 7.14 -0.89 -4.70
C ASN A 82 8.50 -1.60 -4.64
N GLY A 83 9.51 -1.00 -5.29
CA GLY A 83 10.89 -1.49 -5.25
C GLY A 83 11.52 -1.50 -3.84
N GLY A 84 10.97 -0.75 -2.90
CA GLY A 84 11.36 -0.74 -1.49
C GLY A 84 10.53 -1.67 -0.59
N PHE A 85 9.59 -2.45 -1.14
CA PHE A 85 8.71 -3.28 -0.33
C PHE A 85 9.51 -4.27 0.52
N GLN A 86 9.23 -4.24 1.83
CA GLN A 86 9.73 -5.12 2.86
C GLN A 86 8.58 -5.46 3.82
N LEU A 87 8.51 -6.72 4.20
CA LEU A 87 7.70 -7.18 5.31
C LEU A 87 8.19 -6.51 6.60
N LYS A 88 7.24 -5.98 7.37
CA LYS A 88 7.46 -5.36 8.68
C LYS A 88 6.93 -6.30 9.78
N PRO A 89 7.45 -6.23 11.01
CA PRO A 89 6.83 -6.86 12.16
C PRO A 89 5.36 -6.43 12.31
N ALA A 90 4.50 -7.35 12.74
CA ALA A 90 3.10 -7.03 13.03
C ALA A 90 3.00 -6.28 14.37
N GLU A 91 3.07 -4.94 14.30
CA GLU A 91 2.89 -4.06 15.44
C GLU A 91 1.41 -4.00 15.84
N LEU A 92 1.08 -4.61 16.99
CA LEU A 92 -0.26 -4.51 17.55
C LEU A 92 -0.49 -3.11 18.15
N PRO A 93 -1.68 -2.49 17.94
CA PRO A 93 -2.00 -1.18 18.51
C PRO A 93 -1.80 -1.13 20.03
N GLU A 94 -1.28 0.00 20.52
CA GLU A 94 -1.08 0.22 21.94
C GLU A 94 -2.41 0.19 22.69
N GLY A 95 -2.42 -0.50 23.85
CA GLY A 95 -3.65 -0.70 24.63
C GLY A 95 -4.62 -1.75 24.08
N SER A 96 -4.36 -2.36 22.92
CA SER A 96 -5.21 -3.45 22.40
C SER A 96 -5.24 -4.66 23.36
N LEU A 97 -6.41 -5.31 23.46
CA LEU A 97 -6.58 -6.51 24.28
C LEU A 97 -5.63 -7.63 23.84
N GLU A 98 -5.45 -7.81 22.54
CA GLU A 98 -4.54 -8.82 21.99
C GLU A 98 -3.09 -8.59 22.43
N LYS A 99 -2.59 -7.34 22.36
CA LYS A 99 -1.23 -7.01 22.81
C LYS A 99 -1.06 -7.31 24.30
N ARG A 100 -2.01 -6.88 25.13
CA ARG A 100 -1.99 -7.16 26.57
C ARG A 100 -2.04 -8.65 26.88
N VAL A 101 -2.87 -9.43 26.18
CA VAL A 101 -2.95 -10.89 26.35
C VAL A 101 -1.62 -11.55 25.96
N ARG A 102 -1.04 -11.16 24.81
CA ARG A 102 0.26 -11.65 24.34
C ARG A 102 1.38 -11.35 25.34
N GLU A 103 1.45 -10.12 25.84
CA GLU A 103 2.41 -9.69 26.88
C GLU A 103 2.26 -10.48 28.18
N ILE A 104 1.03 -10.69 28.68
CA ILE A 104 0.75 -11.47 29.90
C ILE A 104 1.16 -12.93 29.71
N VAL A 105 0.81 -13.56 28.58
CA VAL A 105 1.15 -14.96 28.29
C VAL A 105 2.66 -15.14 28.16
N HIS A 106 3.34 -14.26 27.42
CA HIS A 106 4.80 -14.29 27.31
C HIS A 106 5.46 -14.10 28.66
N LYS A 107 5.00 -13.14 29.48
CA LYS A 107 5.52 -12.95 30.83
C LYS A 107 5.35 -14.21 31.68
N ALA A 108 4.13 -14.75 31.78
CA ALA A 108 3.84 -15.94 32.57
C ALA A 108 4.69 -17.15 32.15
N PHE A 109 4.94 -17.33 30.84
CA PHE A 109 5.85 -18.36 30.34
C PHE A 109 7.28 -18.20 30.89
N TRP A 110 7.84 -16.98 30.83
CA TRP A 110 9.20 -16.74 31.31
C TRP A 110 9.31 -16.78 32.84
N ASP A 111 8.30 -16.28 33.56
CA ASP A 111 8.22 -16.37 35.02
C ASP A 111 8.21 -17.85 35.47
N CYS A 112 7.49 -18.72 34.73
CA CYS A 112 7.53 -20.18 34.94
C CYS A 112 8.88 -20.82 34.62
N LEU A 113 9.58 -20.37 33.56
CA LEU A 113 10.93 -20.86 33.24
C LEU A 113 11.94 -20.48 34.33
N GLU A 114 11.86 -19.24 34.83
CA GLU A 114 12.71 -18.75 35.91
C GLU A 114 12.48 -19.51 37.21
N ALA A 115 11.22 -19.81 37.56
CA ALA A 115 10.88 -20.66 38.69
C ALA A 115 11.46 -22.08 38.55
N GLN A 116 11.25 -22.75 37.39
CA GLN A 116 11.77 -24.11 37.16
C GLN A 116 13.29 -24.22 37.23
N LEU A 117 14.02 -23.20 36.77
CA LEU A 117 15.48 -23.14 36.85
C LEU A 117 15.99 -22.79 38.26
N SER A 118 15.11 -22.31 39.15
CA SER A 118 15.41 -21.95 40.54
C SER A 118 15.01 -23.03 41.57
N ASP A 119 14.28 -24.07 41.14
CA ASP A 119 13.95 -25.22 41.98
C ASP A 119 15.19 -26.06 42.32
N ASP A 120 15.14 -26.82 43.41
CA ASP A 120 16.18 -27.76 43.84
C ASP A 120 15.62 -29.19 43.94
N PRO A 121 15.95 -30.11 43.01
CA PRO A 121 16.79 -29.92 41.82
C PRO A 121 16.08 -29.14 40.69
N PRO A 122 16.84 -28.44 39.83
CA PRO A 122 16.26 -27.62 38.75
C PRO A 122 15.60 -28.47 37.66
N THR A 123 14.45 -27.99 37.17
CA THR A 123 13.67 -28.65 36.12
C THR A 123 13.89 -27.98 34.76
N TYR A 124 14.14 -28.76 33.71
CA TYR A 124 14.54 -28.23 32.40
C TYR A 124 13.44 -28.31 31.31
N ASP A 125 12.22 -28.72 31.65
CA ASP A 125 11.14 -28.98 30.68
C ASP A 125 10.85 -27.81 29.72
N HIS A 126 10.76 -26.58 30.23
CA HIS A 126 10.54 -25.42 29.36
C HIS A 126 11.80 -25.02 28.57
N ALA A 127 12.99 -25.20 29.13
CA ALA A 127 14.25 -24.95 28.41
C ALA A 127 14.43 -25.92 27.23
N ILE A 128 14.07 -27.20 27.39
CA ILE A 128 14.13 -28.21 26.32
C ILE A 128 13.14 -27.86 25.18
N LYS A 129 11.93 -27.38 25.52
CA LYS A 129 10.97 -26.89 24.51
C LYS A 129 11.54 -25.70 23.71
N LEU A 130 12.14 -24.72 24.39
CA LEU A 130 12.77 -23.57 23.74
C LEU A 130 13.92 -24.00 22.82
N VAL A 131 14.75 -24.96 23.23
CA VAL A 131 15.81 -25.53 22.36
C VAL A 131 15.21 -26.24 21.15
N GLY A 132 14.05 -26.90 21.29
CA GLY A 132 13.30 -27.47 20.17
C GLY A 132 12.79 -26.41 19.19
N GLU A 133 12.20 -25.32 19.69
CA GLU A 133 11.75 -24.20 18.84
C GLU A 133 12.92 -23.49 18.14
N ILE A 134 14.07 -23.35 18.82
CA ILE A 134 15.32 -22.83 18.23
C ILE A 134 15.81 -23.78 17.13
N LYS A 135 15.82 -25.11 17.37
CA LYS A 135 16.21 -26.12 16.38
C LYS A 135 15.36 -25.99 15.11
N GLU A 136 14.05 -26.02 15.23
CA GLU A 136 13.14 -25.92 14.08
C GLU A 136 13.27 -24.56 13.37
N THR A 137 13.46 -23.47 14.13
CA THR A 137 13.72 -22.16 13.55
C THR A 137 15.02 -22.13 12.73
N LEU A 138 16.14 -22.63 13.27
CA LEU A 138 17.41 -22.69 12.56
C LEU A 138 17.33 -23.61 11.33
N LEU A 139 16.61 -24.73 11.42
CA LEU A 139 16.35 -25.64 10.30
C LEU A 139 15.45 -25.03 9.22
N SER A 140 14.58 -24.07 9.56
CA SER A 140 13.72 -23.35 8.60
C SER A 140 14.50 -22.38 7.70
N PHE A 141 15.64 -21.87 8.17
CA PHE A 141 16.54 -21.01 7.39
C PHE A 141 17.39 -21.79 6.37
N LEU A 142 17.41 -23.14 6.45
CA LEU A 142 18.24 -23.97 5.59
C LEU A 142 17.53 -24.39 4.30
N LEU A 143 18.04 -23.90 3.18
CA LEU A 143 17.74 -24.40 1.83
C LEU A 143 17.96 -25.92 1.73
N PRO A 144 17.23 -26.63 0.83
CA PRO A 144 17.33 -28.10 0.69
C PRO A 144 18.75 -28.63 0.43
N GLY A 145 19.63 -27.82 -0.17
CA GLY A 145 21.02 -28.19 -0.43
C GLY A 145 21.95 -28.16 0.80
N HIS A 146 21.53 -27.58 1.93
CA HIS A 146 22.39 -27.39 3.12
C HIS A 146 22.44 -28.62 4.04
N SER A 147 22.59 -29.82 3.46
CA SER A 147 22.55 -31.10 4.19
C SER A 147 23.56 -31.19 5.34
N ARG A 148 24.79 -30.70 5.15
CA ARG A 148 25.83 -30.69 6.20
C ARG A 148 25.41 -29.89 7.44
N LEU A 149 24.90 -28.67 7.25
CA LEU A 149 24.44 -27.82 8.37
C LEU A 149 23.19 -28.41 9.02
N ARG A 150 22.25 -28.94 8.23
CA ARG A 150 21.06 -29.63 8.73
C ARG A 150 21.43 -30.81 9.64
N ASN A 151 22.39 -31.64 9.22
CA ASN A 151 22.87 -32.76 10.03
C ASN A 151 23.52 -32.26 11.33
N GLN A 152 24.42 -31.28 11.25
CA GLN A 152 25.11 -30.72 12.42
C GLN A 152 24.14 -30.13 13.46
N ILE A 153 23.11 -29.40 13.02
CA ILE A 153 22.06 -28.88 13.90
C ILE A 153 21.25 -30.03 14.52
N THR A 154 20.92 -31.05 13.72
CA THR A 154 20.09 -32.18 14.18
C THR A 154 20.79 -33.05 15.22
N GLU A 155 22.10 -33.27 15.04
CA GLU A 155 22.99 -34.06 15.90
C GLU A 155 23.28 -33.35 17.24
N VAL A 156 23.58 -32.04 17.21
CA VAL A 156 23.91 -31.29 18.44
C VAL A 156 22.65 -30.90 19.22
N LEU A 157 21.54 -30.58 18.54
CA LEU A 157 20.26 -30.25 19.17
C LEU A 157 19.32 -31.47 19.23
N ASP A 158 19.82 -32.63 19.66
CA ASP A 158 18.98 -33.80 19.92
C ASP A 158 18.24 -33.63 21.26
N LEU A 159 16.91 -33.52 21.19
CA LEU A 159 16.07 -33.26 22.36
C LEU A 159 15.97 -34.46 23.30
N GLU A 160 16.09 -35.69 22.80
CA GLU A 160 16.09 -36.89 23.64
C GLU A 160 17.41 -36.99 24.42
N LEU A 161 18.53 -36.75 23.74
CA LEU A 161 19.85 -36.72 24.38
C LEU A 161 19.98 -35.58 25.39
N ILE A 162 19.53 -34.36 25.05
CA ILE A 162 19.54 -33.20 25.96
C ILE A 162 18.67 -33.48 27.19
N LYS A 163 17.50 -34.11 27.04
CA LYS A 163 16.65 -34.51 28.17
C LYS A 163 17.34 -35.53 29.07
N GLN A 164 17.96 -36.57 28.50
CA GLN A 164 18.73 -37.56 29.25
C GLN A 164 19.92 -36.92 30.00
N GLN A 165 20.62 -35.96 29.39
CA GLN A 165 21.70 -35.22 30.05
C GLN A 165 21.18 -34.36 31.21
N ALA A 166 20.02 -33.72 31.05
CA ALA A 166 19.37 -32.93 32.09
C ALA A 166 18.97 -33.79 33.30
N GLU A 167 18.28 -34.92 33.06
CA GLU A 167 17.83 -35.86 34.10
C GLU A 167 18.99 -36.46 34.93
N ASN A 168 20.16 -36.61 34.31
CA ASN A 168 21.37 -37.13 34.96
C ASN A 168 22.33 -36.03 35.48
N GLY A 169 21.93 -34.76 35.44
CA GLY A 169 22.75 -33.63 35.93
C GLY A 169 24.03 -33.37 35.13
N ALA A 170 24.10 -33.83 33.88
CA ALA A 170 25.27 -33.78 33.00
C ALA A 170 25.15 -32.75 31.86
N LEU A 171 24.05 -31.99 31.79
CA LEU A 171 23.79 -31.02 30.72
C LEU A 171 24.67 -29.76 30.86
N ASP A 172 25.47 -29.47 29.83
CA ASP A 172 26.24 -28.24 29.72
C ASP A 172 25.50 -27.20 28.87
N ILE A 173 24.73 -26.35 29.55
CA ILE A 173 23.90 -25.29 28.93
C ILE A 173 24.79 -24.25 28.23
N SER A 174 25.97 -23.95 28.76
CA SER A 174 26.89 -22.96 28.18
C SER A 174 27.38 -23.42 26.80
N LYS A 175 27.83 -24.67 26.66
CA LYS A 175 28.23 -25.23 25.35
C LYS A 175 27.06 -25.28 24.36
N LEU A 176 25.86 -25.63 24.83
CA LEU A 176 24.66 -25.69 23.99
C LEU A 176 24.33 -24.30 23.41
N VAL A 177 24.39 -23.26 24.25
CA VAL A 177 24.10 -21.89 23.81
C VAL A 177 25.23 -21.30 22.97
N GLU A 178 26.50 -21.59 23.27
CA GLU A 178 27.63 -21.22 22.39
C GLU A 178 27.46 -21.79 20.98
N PHE A 179 27.01 -23.04 20.85
CA PHE A 179 26.68 -23.65 19.56
C PHE A 179 25.51 -22.93 18.86
N ILE A 180 24.42 -22.64 19.58
CA ILE A 180 23.26 -21.92 19.03
C ILE A 180 23.68 -20.54 18.52
N ILE A 181 24.40 -19.74 19.31
CA ILE A 181 24.89 -18.40 18.91
C ILE A 181 25.87 -18.52 17.73
N GLY A 182 26.74 -19.54 17.72
CA GLY A 182 27.65 -19.79 16.60
C GLY A 182 26.92 -20.14 15.30
N MET A 183 25.86 -20.95 15.38
CA MET A 183 25.02 -21.29 14.24
C MET A 183 24.21 -20.08 13.76
N MET A 184 23.63 -19.29 14.68
CA MET A 184 22.94 -18.04 14.34
C MET A 184 23.89 -17.07 13.62
N GLY A 185 25.11 -16.88 14.13
CA GLY A 185 26.16 -16.07 13.50
C GLY A 185 26.66 -16.61 12.15
N THR A 186 26.41 -17.88 11.83
CA THR A 186 26.72 -18.47 10.51
C THR A 186 25.57 -18.29 9.51
N LEU A 187 24.34 -18.12 9.99
CA LEU A 187 23.12 -18.04 9.18
C LEU A 187 22.54 -16.62 9.05
N CYS A 188 22.96 -15.67 9.89
CA CYS A 188 22.46 -14.29 9.85
C CYS A 188 23.13 -13.45 8.75
N ALA A 189 22.47 -12.35 8.37
CA ALA A 189 23.08 -11.33 7.53
C ALA A 189 24.13 -10.53 8.33
N PRO A 190 25.19 -9.99 7.71
CA PRO A 190 26.25 -9.21 8.40
C PRO A 190 25.74 -8.00 9.21
N ALA A 191 24.56 -7.47 8.86
CA ALA A 191 23.89 -6.42 9.61
C ALA A 191 23.47 -6.83 11.04
N ARG A 192 23.50 -8.13 11.37
CA ARG A 192 23.13 -8.69 12.69
C ARG A 192 24.33 -9.11 13.54
N ASP A 193 25.55 -9.00 13.04
CA ASP A 193 26.79 -9.42 13.74
C ASP A 193 26.94 -8.73 15.11
N GLU A 194 26.46 -7.49 15.24
CA GLU A 194 26.45 -6.74 16.50
C GLU A 194 25.49 -7.37 17.53
N GLU A 195 24.28 -7.76 17.12
CA GLU A 195 23.32 -8.41 18.00
C GLU A 195 23.80 -9.79 18.43
N ILE A 196 24.37 -10.58 17.50
CA ILE A 196 25.02 -11.85 17.79
C ILE A 196 26.18 -11.69 18.80
N ARG A 197 26.92 -10.57 18.74
CA ARG A 197 27.96 -10.26 19.73
C ARG A 197 27.37 -9.93 21.10
N LYS A 198 26.27 -9.18 21.17
CA LYS A 198 25.57 -8.89 22.44
C LYS A 198 25.09 -10.16 23.13
N LEU A 199 24.58 -11.16 22.39
CA LEU A 199 24.16 -12.45 22.96
C LEU A 199 25.29 -13.13 23.77
N LYS A 200 26.54 -13.02 23.33
CA LYS A 200 27.70 -13.62 24.03
C LYS A 200 28.04 -12.96 25.37
N ASN A 201 27.51 -11.76 25.63
CA ASN A 201 27.75 -11.00 26.86
C ASN A 201 26.64 -11.22 27.91
N ILE A 202 25.61 -12.00 27.62
CA ILE A 202 24.51 -12.30 28.55
C ILE A 202 24.84 -13.62 29.25
N HIS A 203 24.96 -13.60 30.57
CA HIS A 203 25.32 -14.77 31.37
C HIS A 203 24.13 -15.44 32.06
N GLU A 204 22.99 -14.75 32.17
CA GLU A 204 21.76 -15.27 32.77
C GLU A 204 20.92 -16.03 31.74
N ILE A 205 20.48 -17.26 32.07
CA ILE A 205 19.83 -18.18 31.12
C ILE A 205 18.52 -17.61 30.55
N VAL A 206 17.64 -17.05 31.39
CA VAL A 206 16.32 -16.57 30.95
C VAL A 206 16.43 -15.32 30.07
N PRO A 207 17.19 -14.26 30.43
CA PRO A 207 17.47 -13.15 29.52
C PRO A 207 18.17 -13.57 28.23
N LEU A 208 19.07 -14.56 28.29
CA LEU A 208 19.79 -15.06 27.12
C LEU A 208 18.84 -15.74 26.13
N PHE A 209 17.94 -16.62 26.58
CA PHE A 209 16.89 -17.18 25.73
C PHE A 209 15.97 -16.08 25.16
N ARG A 210 15.50 -15.13 25.98
CA ARG A 210 14.70 -13.99 25.50
C ARG A 210 15.40 -13.23 24.36
N ALA A 211 16.69 -12.95 24.51
CA ALA A 211 17.49 -12.26 23.51
C ALA A 211 17.73 -13.12 22.25
N ILE A 212 17.98 -14.41 22.39
CA ILE A 212 18.10 -15.37 21.28
C ILE A 212 16.83 -15.36 20.42
N PHE A 213 15.65 -15.50 21.04
CA PHE A 213 14.38 -15.46 20.30
C PHE A 213 14.15 -14.11 19.62
N SER A 214 14.46 -12.99 20.28
CA SER A 214 14.38 -11.66 19.66
C SER A 214 15.27 -11.53 18.42
N VAL A 215 16.47 -12.13 18.41
CA VAL A 215 17.35 -12.12 17.23
C VAL A 215 16.88 -13.12 16.18
N LEU A 216 16.37 -14.29 16.57
CA LEU A 216 15.77 -15.26 15.64
C LEU A 216 14.55 -14.70 14.91
N ASP A 217 13.70 -13.91 15.56
CA ASP A 217 12.55 -13.27 14.91
C ASP A 217 12.99 -12.17 13.91
N LEU A 218 14.07 -11.44 14.22
CA LEU A 218 14.71 -10.55 13.25
C LEU A 218 15.29 -11.35 12.06
N MET A 219 15.95 -12.50 12.31
CA MET A 219 16.45 -13.37 11.25
C MET A 219 15.33 -13.95 10.37
N LYS A 220 14.17 -14.32 10.94
CA LYS A 220 12.97 -14.72 10.17
C LYS A 220 12.53 -13.60 9.22
N MET A 221 12.50 -12.36 9.72
CA MET A 221 12.13 -11.19 8.92
C MET A 221 13.15 -10.89 7.81
N ASP A 222 14.45 -10.99 8.13
CA ASP A 222 15.55 -10.81 7.16
C ASP A 222 15.46 -11.88 6.04
N MET A 223 15.20 -13.14 6.40
CA MET A 223 15.02 -14.24 5.43
C MET A 223 13.76 -14.07 4.56
N ALA A 224 12.64 -13.64 5.15
CA ALA A 224 11.42 -13.38 4.39
C ALA A 224 11.62 -12.21 3.39
N ASN A 225 12.28 -11.13 3.82
CA ASN A 225 12.63 -10.00 2.96
C ASN A 225 13.65 -10.37 1.87
N PHE A 226 14.61 -11.25 2.17
CA PHE A 226 15.52 -11.80 1.18
C PHE A 226 14.79 -12.67 0.14
N ALA A 227 13.84 -13.51 0.57
CA ALA A 227 13.02 -14.32 -0.33
C ALA A 227 12.16 -13.45 -1.26
N VAL A 228 11.49 -12.42 -0.71
CA VAL A 228 10.73 -11.41 -1.49
C VAL A 228 11.64 -10.71 -2.51
N SER A 229 12.84 -10.29 -2.10
CA SER A 229 13.82 -9.65 -2.99
C SER A 229 14.31 -10.59 -4.10
N SER A 230 14.45 -11.88 -3.78
CA SER A 230 14.92 -12.92 -4.71
C SER A 230 13.86 -13.34 -5.74
N ILE A 231 12.57 -13.36 -5.35
CA ILE A 231 11.47 -13.72 -6.26
C ILE A 231 10.98 -12.54 -7.10
N ARG A 232 11.19 -11.28 -6.66
CA ARG A 232 10.77 -10.06 -7.37
C ARG A 232 11.12 -10.05 -8.87
N PRO A 233 12.35 -10.38 -9.32
CA PRO A 233 12.66 -10.39 -10.76
C PRO A 233 11.81 -11.38 -11.58
N HIS A 234 11.41 -12.51 -10.97
CA HIS A 234 10.52 -13.49 -11.61
C HIS A 234 9.07 -13.02 -11.60
N LEU A 235 8.60 -12.42 -10.50
CA LEU A 235 7.27 -11.79 -10.45
C LEU A 235 7.14 -10.69 -11.50
N MET A 236 8.13 -9.80 -11.63
CA MET A 236 8.12 -8.73 -12.64
C MET A 236 7.89 -9.25 -14.07
N GLN A 237 8.40 -10.44 -14.41
CA GLN A 237 8.25 -11.04 -15.75
C GLN A 237 6.85 -11.59 -16.06
N GLN A 238 6.02 -11.86 -15.05
CA GLN A 238 4.69 -12.49 -15.21
C GLN A 238 3.56 -11.67 -14.56
N SER A 239 3.90 -10.60 -13.87
CA SER A 239 2.99 -9.76 -13.09
C SER A 239 1.87 -9.15 -13.92
N VAL A 240 2.18 -8.67 -15.12
CA VAL A 240 1.23 -8.07 -16.06
C VAL A 240 0.17 -9.06 -16.51
N GLU A 241 0.57 -10.27 -16.90
CA GLU A 241 -0.34 -11.34 -17.29
C GLU A 241 -1.15 -11.86 -16.10
N TYR A 242 -0.53 -11.95 -14.91
CA TYR A 242 -1.19 -12.41 -13.69
C TYR A 242 -2.27 -11.44 -13.21
N GLU A 243 -1.95 -10.15 -13.06
CA GLU A 243 -2.92 -9.11 -12.67
C GLU A 243 -4.04 -9.00 -13.71
N ARG A 244 -3.72 -8.99 -15.01
CA ARG A 244 -4.74 -8.95 -16.06
C ARG A 244 -5.66 -10.17 -16.01
N LYS A 245 -5.13 -11.37 -15.80
CA LYS A 245 -5.95 -12.59 -15.66
C LYS A 245 -6.85 -12.52 -14.43
N LYS A 246 -6.32 -12.09 -13.28
CA LYS A 246 -7.11 -11.99 -12.04
C LYS A 246 -8.17 -10.90 -12.12
N PHE A 247 -7.87 -9.76 -12.75
CA PHE A 247 -8.86 -8.73 -13.02
C PHE A 247 -9.95 -9.21 -13.98
N GLN A 248 -9.61 -9.98 -15.02
CA GLN A 248 -10.58 -10.61 -15.93
C GLN A 248 -11.53 -11.57 -15.18
N GLU A 249 -10.99 -12.40 -14.27
CA GLU A 249 -11.78 -13.30 -13.41
C GLU A 249 -12.75 -12.53 -12.48
N ILE A 250 -12.41 -11.29 -12.09
CA ILE A 250 -13.29 -10.40 -11.30
C ILE A 250 -14.37 -9.77 -12.21
N LEU A 251 -13.97 -9.26 -13.38
CA LEU A 251 -14.87 -8.63 -14.36
C LEU A 251 -15.95 -9.60 -14.87
N GLU A 252 -15.60 -10.88 -15.06
CA GLU A 252 -16.57 -11.93 -15.45
C GLU A 252 -17.64 -12.19 -14.37
N LYS A 253 -17.32 -11.95 -13.10
CA LYS A 253 -18.29 -12.02 -11.99
C LYS A 253 -19.11 -10.74 -11.83
N GLN A 254 -18.65 -9.60 -12.36
CA GLN A 254 -19.30 -8.30 -12.27
C GLN A 254 -19.22 -7.53 -13.61
N PRO A 255 -20.11 -7.79 -14.58
CA PRO A 255 -19.98 -7.24 -15.94
C PRO A 255 -20.16 -5.72 -16.07
N ASN A 256 -20.64 -5.03 -15.02
CA ASN A 256 -20.79 -3.57 -14.96
C ASN A 256 -19.77 -2.94 -13.98
N SER A 257 -18.51 -3.40 -13.96
CA SER A 257 -17.47 -2.95 -13.01
C SER A 257 -16.38 -2.06 -13.62
N LEU A 258 -16.72 -1.31 -14.67
CA LEU A 258 -15.85 -0.33 -15.33
C LEU A 258 -16.56 1.03 -15.54
N ASP A 259 -17.59 1.31 -14.76
CA ASP A 259 -18.38 2.53 -14.87
C ASP A 259 -17.52 3.75 -14.47
N PHE A 260 -16.73 3.65 -13.40
CA PHE A 260 -15.85 4.76 -12.97
C PHE A 260 -14.66 4.96 -13.92
N VAL A 261 -14.08 3.89 -14.49
CA VAL A 261 -13.09 4.01 -15.59
C VAL A 261 -13.71 4.72 -16.81
N THR A 262 -14.95 4.40 -17.17
CA THR A 262 -15.62 4.99 -18.34
C THR A 262 -15.86 6.49 -18.14
N ASP A 263 -16.42 6.89 -17.00
CA ASP A 263 -16.67 8.29 -16.66
C ASP A 263 -15.35 9.09 -16.57
N TRP A 264 -14.31 8.51 -15.96
CA TRP A 264 -12.97 9.11 -15.85
C TRP A 264 -12.33 9.39 -17.21
N LEU A 265 -12.40 8.45 -18.15
CA LEU A 265 -11.87 8.61 -19.51
C LEU A 265 -12.74 9.56 -20.35
N GLN A 266 -14.05 9.60 -20.13
CA GLN A 266 -14.95 10.56 -20.77
C GLN A 266 -14.65 11.99 -20.29
N GLU A 267 -14.53 12.24 -18.98
CA GLU A 267 -14.22 13.56 -18.41
C GLU A 267 -12.86 14.09 -18.91
N ALA A 268 -11.87 13.21 -19.11
CA ALA A 268 -10.58 13.56 -19.70
C ALA A 268 -10.65 13.83 -21.22
N THR A 269 -11.54 13.14 -21.93
CA THR A 269 -11.81 13.38 -23.36
C THR A 269 -12.46 14.76 -23.56
N ASP A 270 -13.47 15.06 -22.75
CA ASP A 270 -14.21 16.32 -22.80
C ASP A 270 -13.31 17.52 -22.47
N ASP A 271 -12.41 17.38 -21.49
CA ASP A 271 -11.37 18.38 -21.18
C ASP A 271 -10.48 18.70 -22.39
N LEU A 272 -10.01 17.68 -23.13
CA LEU A 272 -9.17 17.86 -24.33
C LEU A 272 -9.95 18.46 -25.50
N VAL A 273 -11.21 18.07 -25.68
CA VAL A 273 -12.12 18.64 -26.68
C VAL A 273 -12.37 20.13 -26.38
N ASN A 274 -12.66 20.48 -25.12
CA ASN A 274 -12.85 21.86 -24.67
C ASN A 274 -11.58 22.72 -24.84
N LEU A 275 -10.39 22.15 -24.58
CA LEU A 275 -9.12 22.85 -24.80
C LEU A 275 -8.89 23.13 -26.30
N ARG A 276 -9.27 22.19 -27.18
CA ARG A 276 -9.22 22.35 -28.64
C ARG A 276 -10.20 23.39 -29.18
N TYR A 277 -11.38 23.53 -28.56
CA TYR A 277 -12.32 24.61 -28.90
C TYR A 277 -11.80 25.99 -28.49
N LYS A 278 -11.11 26.10 -27.35
CA LYS A 278 -10.50 27.36 -26.88
C LYS A 278 -9.29 27.77 -27.71
N ASN A 279 -8.52 26.79 -28.21
CA ASN A 279 -7.33 26.99 -29.04
C ASN A 279 -7.51 26.31 -30.43
N PRO A 280 -8.36 26.86 -31.32
CA PRO A 280 -8.55 26.28 -32.65
C PRO A 280 -7.25 26.35 -33.45
N PRO A 281 -6.88 25.30 -34.21
CA PRO A 281 -5.67 25.32 -35.02
C PRO A 281 -5.80 26.39 -36.12
N SER A 282 -4.93 27.40 -36.10
CA SER A 282 -4.88 28.41 -37.17
C SER A 282 -4.49 27.72 -38.47
N CYS A 283 -5.41 27.72 -39.43
CA CYS A 283 -5.20 27.10 -40.73
C CYS A 283 -4.31 27.99 -41.62
N ASP A 284 -3.02 28.13 -41.30
CA ASP A 284 -1.98 28.50 -42.24
C ASP A 284 -0.55 28.25 -41.71
N ILE A 285 0.30 27.70 -42.59
CA ILE A 285 1.78 27.61 -42.54
C ILE A 285 2.42 26.67 -41.48
N ALA A 286 2.85 25.50 -42.00
CA ALA A 286 4.06 24.74 -41.66
C ALA A 286 4.43 24.47 -40.18
N ALA A 287 4.02 23.29 -39.68
CA ALA A 287 4.85 22.30 -38.96
C ALA A 287 5.89 22.78 -37.91
N ALA A 288 5.62 23.87 -37.19
CA ALA A 288 6.42 24.34 -36.06
C ALA A 288 5.53 24.41 -34.81
N ALA A 289 5.69 23.42 -33.92
CA ALA A 289 5.22 23.40 -32.52
C ALA A 289 3.94 24.20 -32.22
N SER A 290 2.80 23.77 -32.79
CA SER A 290 1.50 24.23 -32.32
C SER A 290 1.07 23.36 -31.12
N ASP A 291 1.00 23.96 -29.93
CA ASP A 291 0.65 23.31 -28.64
C ASP A 291 -0.80 22.78 -28.55
N VAL A 292 -1.49 22.55 -29.68
CA VAL A 292 -2.85 22.00 -29.70
C VAL A 292 -2.79 20.48 -29.49
N PRO A 293 -3.34 19.93 -28.39
CA PRO A 293 -3.26 18.50 -28.13
C PRO A 293 -3.96 17.70 -29.22
N VAL A 294 -3.25 16.73 -29.80
CA VAL A 294 -3.84 15.76 -30.71
C VAL A 294 -4.74 14.83 -29.91
N LEU A 295 -6.04 14.81 -30.20
CA LEU A 295 -6.98 13.90 -29.55
C LEU A 295 -6.69 12.46 -29.98
N CYS A 296 -5.93 11.74 -29.16
CA CYS A 296 -5.60 10.32 -29.35
C CYS A 296 -5.71 9.54 -28.03
N PRO A 297 -5.86 8.20 -28.04
CA PRO A 297 -6.02 7.39 -26.83
C PRO A 297 -4.93 7.66 -25.76
N VAL A 298 -3.68 7.83 -26.19
CA VAL A 298 -2.53 8.11 -25.30
C VAL A 298 -2.66 9.47 -24.62
N SER A 299 -3.09 10.52 -25.35
CA SER A 299 -3.29 11.86 -24.78
C SER A 299 -4.46 11.88 -23.78
N VAL A 300 -5.57 11.19 -24.09
CA VAL A 300 -6.72 11.06 -23.18
C VAL A 300 -6.29 10.34 -21.90
N GLN A 301 -5.58 9.21 -22.00
CA GLN A 301 -5.05 8.51 -20.83
C GLN A 301 -4.10 9.39 -20.01
N ASN A 302 -3.12 10.06 -20.64
CA ASN A 302 -2.20 10.94 -19.93
C ASN A 302 -2.96 12.04 -19.17
N ARG A 303 -3.93 12.68 -19.82
CA ARG A 303 -4.79 13.69 -19.20
C ARG A 303 -5.59 13.14 -18.03
N ALA A 304 -6.14 11.93 -18.17
CA ALA A 304 -6.92 11.25 -17.15
C ALA A 304 -6.07 10.95 -15.89
N TYR A 305 -4.85 10.43 -16.05
CA TYR A 305 -3.94 10.21 -14.92
C TYR A 305 -3.49 11.50 -14.24
N LEU A 306 -3.22 12.57 -14.99
CA LEU A 306 -2.85 13.88 -14.41
C LEU A 306 -3.99 14.45 -13.56
N LYS A 307 -5.24 14.23 -13.99
CA LYS A 307 -6.43 14.65 -13.25
C LYS A 307 -6.56 13.96 -11.89
N LEU A 308 -6.08 12.71 -11.76
CA LEU A 308 -6.07 12.01 -10.47
C LEU A 308 -5.19 12.72 -9.42
N LEU A 309 -4.13 13.43 -9.82
CA LEU A 309 -3.25 14.18 -8.91
C LEU A 309 -3.87 15.49 -8.39
N LYS A 310 -5.10 15.83 -8.77
CA LYS A 310 -5.86 17.02 -8.35
C LYS A 310 -7.30 16.72 -7.99
N TRP A 311 -7.58 15.45 -7.72
CA TRP A 311 -8.93 14.93 -7.60
C TRP A 311 -9.42 15.11 -6.16
N ASP A 312 -10.70 15.44 -5.97
CA ASP A 312 -11.29 15.36 -4.63
C ASP A 312 -11.55 13.89 -4.28
N HIS A 313 -10.53 13.24 -3.73
CA HIS A 313 -10.57 11.85 -3.30
C HIS A 313 -11.51 11.56 -2.13
N MET A 314 -12.12 12.58 -1.50
CA MET A 314 -13.13 12.40 -0.45
C MET A 314 -14.55 12.29 -1.03
N GLN A 315 -14.82 13.01 -2.13
CA GLN A 315 -16.15 13.07 -2.75
C GLN A 315 -16.30 12.19 -4.00
N ARG A 316 -15.21 11.92 -4.72
CA ARG A 316 -15.22 11.19 -5.98
C ARG A 316 -14.43 9.88 -5.86
N PRO A 317 -15.00 8.72 -6.27
CA PRO A 317 -14.29 7.44 -6.24
C PRO A 317 -13.11 7.40 -7.21
N PHE A 318 -12.18 6.48 -6.97
CA PHE A 318 -11.13 6.14 -7.92
C PHE A 318 -11.66 5.20 -9.03
N PRO A 319 -11.09 5.24 -10.24
CA PRO A 319 -11.33 4.24 -11.28
C PRO A 319 -10.98 2.83 -10.78
N GLU A 320 -11.76 1.82 -11.17
CA GLU A 320 -11.64 0.45 -10.66
C GLU A 320 -10.26 -0.17 -10.89
N THR A 321 -9.61 0.19 -12.00
CA THR A 321 -8.25 -0.24 -12.37
C THR A 321 -7.13 0.41 -11.55
N VAL A 322 -7.42 1.43 -10.73
CA VAL A 322 -6.43 2.21 -9.96
C VAL A 322 -6.61 2.00 -8.43
N LEU A 323 -7.57 1.19 -8.01
CA LEU A 323 -7.90 0.99 -6.59
C LEU A 323 -6.74 0.50 -5.71
N MET A 324 -5.83 -0.33 -6.25
CA MET A 324 -4.62 -0.79 -5.52
C MET A 324 -3.61 0.34 -5.25
N ASP A 325 -3.71 1.45 -5.99
CA ASP A 325 -2.78 2.57 -5.97
C ASP A 325 -3.37 3.84 -5.34
N GLN A 326 -4.61 3.82 -4.85
CA GLN A 326 -5.31 4.99 -4.28
C GLN A 326 -4.43 5.79 -3.29
N ALA A 327 -3.82 5.10 -2.32
CA ALA A 327 -2.97 5.74 -1.31
C ALA A 327 -1.73 6.42 -1.94
N ARG A 328 -1.15 5.84 -3.00
CA ARG A 328 0.00 6.42 -3.71
C ARG A 328 -0.36 7.69 -4.46
N PHE A 329 -1.51 7.71 -5.12
CA PHE A 329 -2.00 8.91 -5.80
C PHE A 329 -2.33 10.02 -4.80
N GLN A 330 -2.96 9.68 -3.67
CA GLN A 330 -3.18 10.60 -2.56
C GLN A 330 -1.85 11.15 -2.02
N GLU A 331 -0.89 10.30 -1.64
CA GLU A 331 0.43 10.71 -1.16
C GLU A 331 1.15 11.64 -2.17
N MET A 332 1.12 11.32 -3.47
CA MET A 332 1.71 12.17 -4.50
C MET A 332 0.98 13.51 -4.66
N GLN A 333 -0.36 13.56 -4.54
CA GLN A 333 -1.08 14.83 -4.51
C GLN A 333 -0.62 15.70 -3.32
N LEU A 334 -0.57 15.10 -2.11
CA LEU A 334 -0.17 15.80 -0.90
C LEU A 334 1.29 16.31 -0.97
N GLU A 335 2.20 15.51 -1.54
CA GLU A 335 3.60 15.90 -1.83
C GLU A 335 3.65 17.05 -2.86
N LEU A 336 2.86 17.01 -3.94
CA LEU A 336 2.84 18.03 -5.00
C LEU A 336 2.24 19.37 -4.53
N GLU A 337 1.24 19.35 -3.65
CA GLU A 337 0.66 20.55 -3.05
C GLU A 337 1.67 21.25 -2.11
N GLU A 338 2.36 20.51 -1.24
CA GLU A 338 3.46 21.03 -0.41
C GLU A 338 4.59 21.60 -1.29
N LEU A 339 4.93 20.89 -2.37
CA LEU A 339 6.01 21.28 -3.27
C LEU A 339 5.65 22.51 -4.12
N THR A 340 4.39 22.67 -4.51
CA THR A 340 3.87 23.85 -5.21
C THR A 340 4.03 25.09 -4.33
N LEU A 341 3.60 25.00 -3.06
CA LEU A 341 3.74 26.10 -2.11
C LEU A 341 5.21 26.41 -1.80
N THR A 342 6.03 25.36 -1.62
CA THR A 342 7.49 25.49 -1.42
C THR A 342 8.15 26.20 -2.61
N GLY A 343 7.79 25.82 -3.84
CA GLY A 343 8.26 26.47 -5.07
C GLY A 343 7.83 27.93 -5.18
N ALA A 344 6.58 28.25 -4.81
CA ALA A 344 6.08 29.62 -4.81
C ALA A 344 6.81 30.51 -3.79
N VAL A 345 6.98 30.03 -2.54
CA VAL A 345 7.75 30.75 -1.50
C VAL A 345 9.21 30.96 -1.93
N LEU A 346 9.86 29.94 -2.50
CA LEU A 346 11.23 30.04 -3.01
C LEU A 346 11.33 31.04 -4.16
N LEU A 347 10.39 31.03 -5.11
CA LEU A 347 10.37 31.96 -6.24
C LEU A 347 10.19 33.42 -5.77
N VAL A 348 9.24 33.67 -4.87
CA VAL A 348 9.04 34.99 -4.24
C VAL A 348 10.31 35.44 -3.51
N THR A 349 10.90 34.54 -2.71
CA THR A 349 12.11 34.84 -1.92
C THR A 349 13.32 35.15 -2.81
N LEU A 350 13.58 34.34 -3.83
CA LEU A 350 14.71 34.53 -4.76
C LEU A 350 14.55 35.80 -5.60
N ASN A 351 13.32 36.13 -6.01
CA ASN A 351 13.02 37.38 -6.71
C ASN A 351 13.27 38.61 -5.81
N ALA A 352 12.90 38.55 -4.52
CA ALA A 352 13.15 39.63 -3.56
C ALA A 352 14.64 39.75 -3.16
N ALA A 353 15.32 38.61 -3.03
CA ALA A 353 16.73 38.49 -2.64
C ALA A 353 17.72 38.87 -3.75
N GLY A 354 17.30 38.76 -5.01
CA GLY A 354 18.10 39.11 -6.19
C GLY A 354 19.24 38.12 -6.49
N THR A 355 20.01 38.44 -7.53
CA THR A 355 21.06 37.55 -8.07
C THR A 355 22.20 37.28 -7.08
N ALA A 356 22.44 38.17 -6.12
CA ALA A 356 23.50 38.04 -5.11
C ALA A 356 23.32 36.83 -4.19
N LEU A 357 22.08 36.51 -3.81
CA LEU A 357 21.76 35.36 -2.97
C LEU A 357 21.33 34.13 -3.79
N SER A 358 20.73 34.33 -4.97
CA SER A 358 20.29 33.23 -5.84
C SER A 358 21.43 32.37 -6.38
N GLY A 359 22.68 32.86 -6.36
CA GLY A 359 23.86 32.09 -6.76
C GLY A 359 24.56 31.34 -5.62
N LEU A 360 24.10 31.46 -4.37
CA LEU A 360 24.78 30.86 -3.21
C LEU A 360 24.39 29.38 -3.02
N PRO A 361 25.36 28.44 -2.98
CA PRO A 361 25.06 27.03 -2.77
C PRO A 361 24.46 26.79 -1.37
N GLY A 362 23.39 25.98 -1.31
CA GLY A 362 22.72 25.61 -0.07
C GLY A 362 21.77 26.65 0.52
N PHE A 363 21.70 27.89 0.00
CA PHE A 363 20.75 28.90 0.49
C PHE A 363 19.29 28.47 0.28
N ALA A 364 18.96 27.99 -0.93
CA ALA A 364 17.65 27.45 -1.23
C ALA A 364 17.30 26.21 -0.38
N ASP A 365 18.27 25.33 -0.10
CA ASP A 365 18.05 24.13 0.72
C ASP A 365 17.75 24.47 2.19
N LYS A 366 18.42 25.48 2.76
CA LYS A 366 18.07 26.01 4.09
C LYS A 366 16.64 26.53 4.14
N ILE A 367 16.21 27.29 3.13
CA ILE A 367 14.82 27.78 3.04
C ILE A 367 13.85 26.60 2.90
N LYS A 368 14.16 25.59 2.07
CA LYS A 368 13.36 24.35 1.98
C LYS A 368 13.22 23.65 3.33
N MET A 369 14.29 23.56 4.14
CA MET A 369 14.20 22.97 5.48
C MET A 369 13.28 23.77 6.41
N VAL A 370 13.36 25.11 6.39
CA VAL A 370 12.45 25.97 7.17
C VAL A 370 10.99 25.79 6.74
N ILE A 371 10.72 25.80 5.43
CA ILE A 371 9.38 25.60 4.87
C ILE A 371 8.83 24.23 5.28
N LYS A 372 9.58 23.14 5.03
CA LYS A 372 9.14 21.77 5.29
C LYS A 372 8.80 21.50 6.77
N VAL A 373 9.59 22.07 7.69
CA VAL A 373 9.31 21.94 9.13
C VAL A 373 8.03 22.68 9.51
N LEU A 374 7.76 23.85 8.93
CA LEU A 374 6.57 24.65 9.24
C LEU A 374 5.29 24.14 8.51
N LEU A 375 5.42 23.57 7.32
CA LEU A 375 4.32 22.92 6.58
C LEU A 375 4.02 21.48 7.05
N THR A 376 4.73 20.97 8.06
CA THR A 376 4.46 19.63 8.61
C THR A 376 3.02 19.56 9.13
N GLY A 377 2.20 18.71 8.51
CA GLY A 377 0.78 18.59 8.83
C GLY A 377 -0.15 19.57 8.11
N MET A 378 0.30 20.21 7.02
CA MET A 378 -0.51 21.14 6.19
C MET A 378 -1.90 20.60 5.83
N HIS A 379 -2.00 19.29 5.64
CA HIS A 379 -3.20 18.57 5.20
C HIS A 379 -4.17 18.19 6.34
N HIS A 380 -3.91 18.61 7.58
CA HIS A 380 -4.84 18.41 8.69
C HIS A 380 -5.96 19.47 8.71
N PRO A 381 -7.22 19.10 9.01
CA PRO A 381 -8.36 20.05 9.03
C PRO A 381 -8.22 21.24 10.00
N SER A 382 -7.32 21.17 10.98
CA SER A 382 -7.04 22.23 11.94
C SER A 382 -5.87 23.14 11.56
N PHE A 383 -5.24 22.95 10.39
CA PHE A 383 -4.06 23.69 9.98
C PHE A 383 -4.40 25.08 9.43
N ASN A 384 -3.84 26.13 10.03
CA ASN A 384 -4.01 27.50 9.54
C ASN A 384 -2.88 27.89 8.58
N LEU A 385 -3.14 27.72 7.28
CA LEU A 385 -2.17 28.03 6.23
C LEU A 385 -1.70 29.50 6.24
N SER A 386 -2.58 30.46 6.57
CA SER A 386 -2.22 31.88 6.57
C SER A 386 -1.29 32.26 7.72
N GLU A 387 -1.55 31.74 8.92
CA GLU A 387 -0.67 31.92 10.08
C GLU A 387 0.69 31.24 9.88
N THR A 388 0.70 30.01 9.34
CA THR A 388 1.94 29.32 9.03
C THR A 388 2.74 30.06 7.95
N LEU A 389 2.11 30.60 6.91
CA LEU A 389 2.81 31.38 5.90
C LEU A 389 3.34 32.73 6.43
N ALA A 390 2.64 33.37 7.36
CA ALA A 390 3.19 34.53 8.07
C ALA A 390 4.46 34.15 8.86
N ALA A 391 4.44 33.03 9.60
CA ALA A 391 5.60 32.51 10.33
C ALA A 391 6.76 32.10 9.39
N ILE A 392 6.46 31.48 8.24
CA ILE A 392 7.45 31.21 7.18
C ILE A 392 8.04 32.53 6.69
N GLY A 393 7.23 33.55 6.41
CA GLY A 393 7.68 34.87 6.00
C GLY A 393 8.66 35.50 6.99
N GLU A 394 8.41 35.39 8.29
CA GLU A 394 9.36 35.83 9.34
C GLU A 394 10.67 35.06 9.33
N LYS A 395 10.62 33.72 9.30
CA LYS A 395 11.85 32.89 9.32
C LYS A 395 12.67 33.03 8.05
N VAL A 396 12.01 33.15 6.89
CA VAL A 396 12.65 33.42 5.60
C VAL A 396 13.33 34.78 5.61
N CYS A 397 12.66 35.85 6.07
CA CYS A 397 13.28 37.17 6.18
C CYS A 397 14.50 37.18 7.11
N ALA A 398 14.42 36.44 8.23
CA ALA A 398 15.55 36.29 9.15
C ALA A 398 16.75 35.57 8.50
N GLU A 399 16.53 34.47 7.77
CA GLU A 399 17.62 33.74 7.11
C GLU A 399 18.18 34.49 5.88
N VAL A 400 17.35 35.23 5.15
CA VAL A 400 17.80 36.18 4.11
C VAL A 400 18.77 37.21 4.71
N ASN A 401 18.37 37.90 5.78
CA ASN A 401 19.22 38.90 6.45
C ASN A 401 20.48 38.29 7.10
N ASN A 402 20.39 37.08 7.65
CA ASN A 402 21.54 36.32 8.16
C ASN A 402 22.55 36.03 7.03
N CYS A 403 22.07 35.55 5.88
CA CYS A 403 22.90 35.25 4.72
C CYS A 403 23.53 36.51 4.09
N LEU A 404 22.78 37.62 3.98
CA LEU A 404 23.32 38.92 3.57
C LEU A 404 24.44 39.38 4.49
N SER A 405 24.26 39.27 5.81
CA SER A 405 25.27 39.63 6.82
C SER A 405 26.55 38.81 6.69
N GLN A 406 26.42 37.48 6.54
CA GLN A 406 27.56 36.55 6.42
C GLN A 406 28.41 36.82 5.18
N HIS A 407 27.81 37.30 4.10
CA HIS A 407 28.50 37.62 2.84
C HIS A 407 28.81 39.12 2.64
N GLY A 408 28.56 39.96 3.65
CA GLY A 408 28.87 41.40 3.61
C GLY A 408 27.98 42.23 2.66
N PHE A 409 26.80 41.71 2.29
CA PHE A 409 25.83 42.44 1.46
C PHE A 409 24.96 43.37 2.31
N THR A 410 24.30 44.33 1.65
CA THR A 410 23.33 45.22 2.31
C THR A 410 22.12 44.43 2.80
N LEU A 411 21.82 44.52 4.10
CA LEU A 411 20.59 44.01 4.71
C LEU A 411 19.34 44.55 3.99
N PHE A 412 18.22 43.82 4.12
CA PHE A 412 16.94 44.32 3.68
C PHE A 412 16.51 45.54 4.49
N THR A 413 15.89 46.51 3.82
CA THR A 413 15.14 47.57 4.50
C THR A 413 13.86 46.99 5.12
N THR A 414 13.37 47.60 6.19
CA THR A 414 12.10 47.23 6.84
C THR A 414 10.94 47.16 5.85
N GLU A 415 10.88 48.09 4.89
CA GLU A 415 9.88 48.09 3.81
C GLU A 415 9.96 46.82 2.95
N ARG A 416 11.16 46.42 2.50
CA ARG A 416 11.36 45.19 1.71
C ARG A 416 11.02 43.93 2.52
N GLU A 417 11.35 43.93 3.81
CA GLU A 417 11.01 42.85 4.72
C GLU A 417 9.48 42.71 4.87
N THR A 418 8.76 43.82 5.09
CA THR A 418 7.30 43.81 5.16
C THR A 418 6.65 43.42 3.83
N GLY A 419 7.21 43.84 2.69
CA GLY A 419 6.76 43.44 1.37
C GLY A 419 6.92 41.95 1.12
N LEU A 420 8.08 41.37 1.45
CA LEU A 420 8.33 39.93 1.30
C LEU A 420 7.41 39.10 2.22
N LYS A 421 7.22 39.51 3.49
CA LYS A 421 6.26 38.88 4.41
C LYS A 421 4.83 38.89 3.85
N GLY A 422 4.38 40.04 3.37
CA GLY A 422 3.04 40.18 2.77
C GLY A 422 2.86 39.34 1.51
N GLN A 423 3.88 39.26 0.64
CA GLN A 423 3.85 38.39 -0.54
C GLN A 423 3.80 36.91 -0.19
N ILE A 424 4.58 36.46 0.80
CA ILE A 424 4.55 35.06 1.26
C ILE A 424 3.20 34.72 1.92
N GLN A 425 2.64 35.62 2.74
CA GLN A 425 1.32 35.41 3.35
C GLN A 425 0.19 35.38 2.30
N ALA A 426 0.31 36.15 1.20
CA ALA A 426 -0.66 36.16 0.11
C ALA A 426 -0.76 34.82 -0.63
N LEU A 427 0.26 33.96 -0.58
CA LEU A 427 0.25 32.60 -1.15
C LEU A 427 -0.75 31.66 -0.47
N ALA A 428 -1.34 32.06 0.67
CA ALA A 428 -2.43 31.32 1.32
C ALA A 428 -3.72 31.31 0.49
N ASN A 429 -3.86 32.21 -0.48
CA ASN A 429 -5.04 32.30 -1.32
C ASN A 429 -4.95 31.30 -2.49
N PRO A 430 -5.95 30.43 -2.72
CA PRO A 430 -5.93 29.47 -3.82
C PRO A 430 -5.98 30.14 -5.21
N ASP A 431 -6.39 31.41 -5.25
CA ASP A 431 -6.47 32.18 -6.49
C ASP A 431 -5.15 32.85 -6.92
N GLU A 432 -4.11 32.77 -6.08
CA GLU A 432 -2.83 33.44 -6.29
C GLU A 432 -2.12 32.96 -7.58
N THR A 433 -1.56 33.91 -8.32
CA THR A 433 -1.05 33.73 -9.68
C THR A 433 0.28 32.99 -9.76
N ILE A 434 1.17 33.14 -8.76
CA ILE A 434 2.45 32.44 -8.65
C ILE A 434 2.20 30.97 -8.32
N CYS A 435 1.32 30.65 -7.36
CA CYS A 435 0.91 29.28 -7.06
C CYS A 435 0.33 28.58 -8.31
N LYS A 436 -0.63 29.23 -9.00
CA LYS A 436 -1.19 28.71 -10.28
C LYS A 436 -0.14 28.55 -11.37
N LEU A 437 0.86 29.43 -11.45
CA LEU A 437 1.95 29.34 -12.42
C LEU A 437 2.91 28.18 -12.12
N ILE A 438 3.28 27.97 -10.85
CA ILE A 438 4.13 26.85 -10.41
C ILE A 438 3.40 25.53 -10.65
N ASP A 439 2.15 25.42 -10.21
CA ASP A 439 1.29 24.26 -10.43
C ASP A 439 1.13 23.93 -11.93
N SER A 440 0.80 24.92 -12.77
CA SER A 440 0.70 24.72 -14.21
C SER A 440 2.00 24.18 -14.83
N ARG A 441 3.16 24.72 -14.42
CA ARG A 441 4.48 24.23 -14.86
C ARG A 441 4.78 22.81 -14.37
N ILE A 442 4.40 22.47 -13.15
CA ILE A 442 4.50 21.11 -12.59
C ILE A 442 3.65 20.14 -13.42
N GLN A 443 2.41 20.49 -13.73
CA GLN A 443 1.51 19.66 -14.54
C GLN A 443 2.03 19.46 -15.97
N THR A 444 2.48 20.52 -16.64
CA THR A 444 3.12 20.39 -17.98
C THR A 444 4.39 19.54 -17.91
N LEU A 445 5.18 19.62 -16.84
CA LEU A 445 6.34 18.75 -16.66
C LEU A 445 5.90 17.29 -16.52
N LEU A 446 4.96 16.96 -15.64
CA LEU A 446 4.46 15.60 -15.45
C LEU A 446 3.82 15.03 -16.73
N GLU A 447 3.11 15.85 -17.50
CA GLU A 447 2.56 15.49 -18.81
C GLU A 447 3.66 15.16 -19.82
N SER A 448 4.70 15.99 -19.89
CA SER A 448 5.87 15.74 -20.76
C SER A 448 6.65 14.49 -20.33
N TYR A 449 6.77 14.19 -19.03
CA TYR A 449 7.39 12.97 -18.53
C TYR A 449 6.59 11.70 -18.91
N LEU A 450 5.26 11.75 -18.91
CA LEU A 450 4.43 10.64 -19.41
C LEU A 450 4.56 10.46 -20.94
N ALA A 451 4.59 11.56 -21.69
CA ALA A 451 4.76 11.53 -23.15
C ALA A 451 6.16 11.05 -23.58
N SER A 452 7.20 11.42 -22.83
CA SER A 452 8.60 11.06 -23.08
C SER A 452 9.04 9.73 -22.47
N SER A 453 8.12 8.90 -21.98
CA SER A 453 8.40 7.62 -21.31
C SER A 453 9.26 6.61 -22.11
N HIS A 454 9.44 6.81 -23.42
CA HIS A 454 10.31 6.02 -24.30
C HIS A 454 11.66 6.68 -24.65
N GLN A 455 11.94 7.90 -24.18
CA GLN A 455 13.16 8.66 -24.51
C GLN A 455 14.09 8.78 -23.28
N LYS A 456 15.39 8.60 -23.50
CA LYS A 456 16.42 8.63 -22.42
C LYS A 456 16.74 10.04 -21.89
N SER A 457 16.15 11.08 -22.47
CA SER A 457 16.38 12.49 -22.12
C SER A 457 15.14 13.05 -21.43
N PHE A 458 15.29 13.43 -20.16
CA PHE A 458 14.27 14.18 -19.46
C PHE A 458 14.07 15.56 -20.12
N PRO A 459 12.82 16.04 -20.24
CA PRO A 459 12.53 17.34 -20.84
C PRO A 459 13.16 18.48 -20.03
N ALA A 460 13.56 19.56 -20.71
CA ALA A 460 14.17 20.72 -20.07
C ALA A 460 13.18 21.39 -19.11
N ILE A 461 13.62 21.65 -17.88
CA ILE A 461 12.75 22.12 -16.81
C ILE A 461 12.32 23.58 -17.02
N PRO A 462 11.01 23.91 -16.89
CA PRO A 462 10.53 25.27 -16.91
C PRO A 462 11.23 26.17 -15.89
N GLY A 463 11.67 27.36 -16.34
CA GLY A 463 12.34 28.34 -15.49
C GLY A 463 11.51 28.68 -14.24
N GLY A 464 12.17 28.65 -13.08
CA GLY A 464 11.54 28.85 -11.76
C GLY A 464 11.33 27.58 -10.94
N LEU A 465 11.37 26.38 -11.54
CA LEU A 465 11.28 25.12 -10.79
C LEU A 465 12.64 24.58 -10.31
N GLY A 466 13.77 25.16 -10.75
CA GLY A 466 15.12 24.69 -10.40
C GLY A 466 15.39 24.41 -8.90
N PRO A 467 14.95 25.27 -7.95
CA PRO A 467 15.15 25.02 -6.51
C PRO A 467 14.45 23.76 -5.95
N ILE A 468 13.40 23.28 -6.63
CA ILE A 468 12.57 22.12 -6.27
C ILE A 468 12.69 20.97 -7.29
N GLN A 469 13.65 21.07 -8.22
CA GLN A 469 13.84 20.11 -9.32
C GLN A 469 13.99 18.67 -8.83
N ARG A 470 14.87 18.44 -7.85
CA ARG A 470 15.20 17.08 -7.37
C ARG A 470 13.97 16.41 -6.76
N GLU A 471 13.29 17.13 -5.88
CA GLU A 471 12.07 16.67 -5.22
C GLU A 471 10.96 16.37 -6.25
N LEU A 472 10.82 17.21 -7.29
CA LEU A 472 9.87 17.01 -8.38
C LEU A 472 10.23 15.84 -9.30
N GLU A 473 11.52 15.63 -9.59
CA GLU A 473 12.03 14.48 -10.34
C GLU A 473 11.75 13.16 -9.61
N GLU A 474 11.95 13.12 -8.29
CA GLU A 474 11.63 11.95 -7.45
C GLU A 474 10.12 11.60 -7.55
N ILE A 475 9.22 12.58 -7.44
CA ILE A 475 7.77 12.39 -7.63
C ILE A 475 7.44 11.95 -9.06
N ALA A 476 8.01 12.61 -10.07
CA ALA A 476 7.77 12.30 -11.47
C ALA A 476 8.18 10.86 -11.83
N VAL A 477 9.30 10.37 -11.28
CA VAL A 477 9.73 8.97 -11.47
C VAL A 477 8.79 7.97 -10.79
N LYS A 478 8.31 8.26 -9.56
CA LYS A 478 7.27 7.44 -8.90
C LYS A 478 6.01 7.37 -9.79
N TYR A 479 5.50 8.53 -10.20
CA TYR A 479 4.28 8.70 -10.98
C TYR A 479 4.36 8.01 -12.35
N VAL A 480 5.42 8.24 -13.13
CA VAL A 480 5.60 7.62 -14.45
C VAL A 480 5.71 6.09 -14.34
N ARG A 481 6.42 5.57 -13.33
CA ARG A 481 6.51 4.11 -13.09
C ARG A 481 5.12 3.53 -12.82
N LEU A 482 4.35 4.17 -11.94
CA LEU A 482 3.01 3.76 -11.54
C LEU A 482 2.05 3.72 -12.73
N VAL A 483 1.95 4.85 -13.44
CA VAL A 483 1.06 5.01 -14.60
C VAL A 483 1.43 4.06 -15.74
N ASN A 484 2.73 3.88 -16.03
CA ASN A 484 3.16 2.96 -17.09
C ASN A 484 2.87 1.51 -16.73
N TYR A 485 3.09 1.11 -15.47
CA TYR A 485 2.75 -0.25 -15.01
C TYR A 485 1.25 -0.51 -15.13
N ASN A 486 0.42 0.42 -14.62
CA ASN A 486 -1.03 0.32 -14.72
C ASN A 486 -1.50 0.22 -16.19
N LYS A 487 -0.95 1.06 -17.09
CA LYS A 487 -1.20 0.95 -18.53
C LYS A 487 -0.78 -0.40 -19.11
N MET A 488 0.37 -0.97 -18.72
CA MET A 488 0.79 -2.31 -19.19
C MET A 488 -0.21 -3.40 -18.80
N VAL A 489 -0.77 -3.35 -17.59
CA VAL A 489 -1.82 -4.30 -17.14
C VAL A 489 -3.12 -4.07 -17.91
N PHE A 490 -3.63 -2.84 -17.90
CA PHE A 490 -5.03 -2.53 -18.23
C PHE A 490 -5.27 -1.92 -19.62
N SER A 491 -4.25 -1.72 -20.48
CA SER A 491 -4.45 -1.17 -21.83
C SER A 491 -5.56 -1.83 -22.65
N PRO A 492 -5.78 -3.17 -22.63
CA PRO A 492 -6.85 -3.78 -23.43
C PRO A 492 -8.25 -3.28 -23.05
N TYR A 493 -8.48 -2.97 -21.78
CA TYR A 493 -9.75 -2.42 -21.28
C TYR A 493 -9.88 -0.94 -21.65
N TYR A 494 -8.81 -0.15 -21.44
CA TYR A 494 -8.78 1.26 -21.83
C TYR A 494 -8.97 1.44 -23.34
N ASP A 495 -8.31 0.64 -24.16
CA ASP A 495 -8.40 0.71 -25.62
C ASP A 495 -9.82 0.37 -26.10
N ALA A 496 -10.50 -0.61 -25.48
CA ALA A 496 -11.90 -0.91 -25.80
C ALA A 496 -12.81 0.29 -25.51
N LEU A 497 -12.74 0.86 -24.31
CA LEU A 497 -13.57 2.00 -23.88
C LEU A 497 -13.27 3.27 -24.70
N LEU A 498 -12.00 3.60 -24.90
CA LEU A 498 -11.58 4.78 -25.68
C LEU A 498 -12.01 4.68 -27.14
N ASN A 499 -12.01 3.48 -27.72
CA ASN A 499 -12.53 3.27 -29.07
C ASN A 499 -14.05 3.54 -29.17
N GLU A 500 -14.83 3.37 -28.10
CA GLU A 500 -16.24 3.76 -28.09
C GLU A 500 -16.44 5.25 -27.83
N ILE A 501 -15.73 5.80 -26.84
CA ILE A 501 -15.78 7.23 -26.47
C ILE A 501 -15.40 8.11 -27.68
N LEU A 502 -14.25 7.84 -28.31
CA LEU A 502 -13.77 8.63 -29.45
C LEU A 502 -14.68 8.50 -30.69
N LYS A 503 -15.35 7.35 -30.89
CA LYS A 503 -16.38 7.20 -31.94
C LYS A 503 -17.61 8.06 -31.64
N LYS A 504 -18.08 8.11 -30.39
CA LYS A 504 -19.21 8.96 -29.97
C LYS A 504 -18.87 10.44 -30.20
N VAL A 505 -17.69 10.88 -29.78
CA VAL A 505 -17.21 12.27 -29.99
C VAL A 505 -17.08 12.61 -31.48
N ALA A 506 -16.56 11.70 -32.31
CA ALA A 506 -16.49 11.92 -33.76
C ALA A 506 -17.85 11.93 -34.48
N GLN A 507 -18.92 11.43 -33.84
CA GLN A 507 -20.28 11.39 -34.38
C GLN A 507 -21.16 12.53 -33.87
N GLN A 508 -20.75 13.26 -32.83
CA GLN A 508 -21.46 14.46 -32.38
C GLN A 508 -21.17 15.63 -33.34
N PRO A 509 -22.19 16.22 -34.00
CA PRO A 509 -21.98 17.37 -34.86
C PRO A 509 -21.61 18.59 -34.01
N VAL A 510 -20.56 19.30 -34.44
CA VAL A 510 -20.20 20.62 -33.90
C VAL A 510 -21.38 21.56 -34.13
N LYS A 511 -22.19 21.79 -33.09
CA LYS A 511 -23.12 22.92 -33.06
C LYS A 511 -22.31 24.16 -32.67
N PRO A 512 -22.18 25.19 -33.54
CA PRO A 512 -21.85 26.51 -33.03
C PRO A 512 -23.01 26.96 -32.14
N GLU A 513 -22.71 27.41 -30.92
CA GLU A 513 -23.66 28.21 -30.16
C GLU A 513 -23.77 29.56 -30.88
N GLU A 514 -24.95 29.84 -31.45
CA GLU A 514 -25.28 31.16 -31.99
C GLU A 514 -25.35 32.18 -30.84
N SER A 515 -24.84 33.38 -31.10
CA SER A 515 -24.54 34.43 -30.12
C SER A 515 -25.73 35.20 -29.59
#